data_AF-A0AA36CC87-F1
#
_entry.id   AF-A0AA36CC87-F1
#
_cell.length_a   1.000
_cell.length_b   1.000
_cell.length_c   1.000
_cell.angle_alpha   90.00
_cell.angle_beta   90.00
_cell.angle_gamma   90.00
#
_symmetry.space_group_name_H-M   'P 1'
#
loop_
_entity.id
_entity.type
_entity.pdbx_description
1 polymer ?
#
loop_
_entity_poly.entity_id
_entity_poly.type
_entity_poly.pdbx_seq_one_letter_code
_entity_poly.pdbx_strand_id
1 'polypeptide(L)'
;MAIAAEFISLLPVETLQGLAAVNEDKSLDHMEKILALPQSPPNPAVPADVRAKLTAIHDEKGLSLKGRLEKTRAVLATLPADVHEKMNAVKA
;
A
#
# COMPACT_ATOMS: atom_id res chain seq x y z
N MET A 1 3.85 24.48 8.94
CA MET A 1 3.43 23.06 8.95
C MET A 1 2.07 22.97 8.26
N ALA A 2 2.03 22.70 6.95
CA ALA A 2 0.77 22.65 6.17
C ALA A 2 0.65 21.41 5.27
N ILE A 3 1.59 20.47 5.38
CA ILE A 3 1.71 19.32 4.46
C ILE A 3 0.64 18.25 4.73
N ALA A 4 0.09 18.22 5.96
CA ALA A 4 -0.91 17.22 6.35
C ALA A 4 -2.32 17.54 5.83
N ALA A 5 -2.69 18.82 5.72
CA ALA A 5 -4.05 19.20 5.34
C ALA A 5 -4.32 19.00 3.84
N GLU A 6 -3.35 19.33 2.98
CA GLU A 6 -3.51 19.19 1.52
C GLU A 6 -3.57 17.72 1.08
N PHE A 7 -2.83 16.83 1.75
CA PHE A 7 -2.82 15.41 1.41
C PHE A 7 -4.13 14.71 1.77
N ILE A 8 -4.78 15.12 2.86
CA ILE A 8 -6.10 14.59 3.28
C ILE A 8 -7.19 14.98 2.27
N SER A 9 -7.11 16.17 1.67
CA SER A 9 -8.08 16.64 0.68
C SER A 9 -8.02 15.92 -0.66
N LEU A 10 -6.92 15.20 -0.96
CA LEU A 10 -6.74 14.43 -2.18
C LEU A 10 -7.21 12.96 -2.04
N LEU A 11 -7.49 12.51 -0.82
CA LEU A 11 -7.96 11.16 -0.56
C LEU A 11 -9.50 11.12 -0.60
N PRO A 12 -10.11 10.07 -1.19
CA PRO A 12 -11.54 9.86 -1.11
C PRO A 12 -12.00 9.80 0.35
N VAL A 13 -13.19 10.32 0.65
CA VAL A 13 -13.75 10.32 2.02
C VAL A 13 -13.84 8.90 2.61
N GLU A 14 -14.13 7.90 1.77
CA GLU A 14 -14.15 6.48 2.15
C GLU A 14 -12.77 5.99 2.60
N THR A 15 -11.69 6.49 2.00
CA THR A 15 -10.32 6.16 2.41
C THR A 15 -9.99 6.74 3.78
N LEU A 16 -10.45 7.96 4.07
CA LEU A 16 -10.27 8.60 5.38
C LEU A 16 -11.06 7.88 6.48
N GLN A 17 -12.27 7.41 6.17
CA GLN A 17 -13.08 6.62 7.10
C GLN A 17 -12.42 5.28 7.44
N GLY A 18 -11.85 4.60 6.45
CA GLY A 18 -11.08 3.37 6.68
C GLY A 18 -9.84 3.61 7.57
N LEU A 19 -9.09 4.68 7.31
CA LEU A 19 -7.93 5.05 8.13
C LEU A 19 -8.32 5.41 9.58
N ALA A 20 -9.43 6.13 9.77
CA ALA A 20 -9.96 6.48 11.08
C ALA A 20 -10.38 5.22 11.86
N ALA A 21 -11.13 4.32 11.22
CA ALA A 21 -11.57 3.06 11.83
C ALA A 21 -10.39 2.19 12.29
N VAL A 22 -9.34 2.08 11.47
CA VAL A 22 -8.11 1.33 11.82
C VAL A 22 -7.32 2.00 12.94
N ASN A 23 -7.29 3.34 12.95
CA ASN A 23 -6.60 4.09 14.00
C ASN A 23 -7.34 3.99 15.35
N GLU A 24 -8.67 4.06 15.35
CA GLU A 24 -9.53 3.96 16.54
C GLU A 24 -9.65 2.54 17.11
N ASP A 25 -9.41 1.51 16.29
CA ASP A 25 -9.34 0.14 16.78
C ASP A 25 -8.16 -0.02 17.77
N LYS A 26 -8.48 -0.14 19.06
CA LYS A 26 -7.51 -0.34 20.15
C LYS A 26 -7.10 -1.81 20.31
N SER A 27 -7.77 -2.72 19.61
CA SER A 27 -7.48 -4.16 19.66
C SER A 27 -6.36 -4.53 18.70
N LEU A 28 -6.18 -3.75 17.64
CA LEU A 28 -5.10 -3.89 16.67
C LEU A 28 -3.76 -3.35 17.19
N ASP A 29 -2.70 -4.15 17.13
CA ASP A 29 -1.33 -3.67 17.35
C ASP A 29 -0.88 -2.73 16.21
N HIS A 30 0.13 -1.88 16.46
CA HIS A 30 0.69 -0.95 15.47
C HIS A 30 1.05 -1.64 14.15
N MET A 31 1.53 -2.89 14.20
CA MET A 31 1.85 -3.67 13.01
C MET A 31 0.60 -4.11 12.25
N GLU A 32 -0.46 -4.49 12.96
CA GLU A 32 -1.73 -4.85 12.33
C GLU A 32 -2.38 -3.61 11.72
N LYS A 33 -2.20 -2.43 12.33
CA LYS A 33 -2.78 -1.18 11.80
C LYS A 33 -2.22 -0.87 10.44
N ILE A 34 -0.92 -1.12 10.23
CA ILE A 34 -0.26 -0.96 8.94
C ILE A 34 -0.84 -1.94 7.90
N LEU A 35 -1.19 -3.16 8.29
CA LEU A 35 -1.80 -4.17 7.40
C LEU A 35 -3.25 -3.86 7.05
N ALA A 36 -3.94 -3.12 7.90
CA ALA A 36 -5.32 -2.71 7.68
C ALA A 36 -5.43 -1.36 6.94
N LEU A 37 -4.31 -0.69 6.65
CA LEU A 37 -4.33 0.52 5.85
C LEU A 37 -4.92 0.22 4.45
N PRO A 38 -5.77 1.11 3.93
CA PRO A 38 -6.23 1.00 2.56
C PRO A 38 -5.02 1.00 1.62
N GLN A 39 -4.99 0.03 0.72
CA GLN A 39 -3.94 -0.01 -0.30
C GLN A 39 -3.99 1.27 -1.11
N SER A 40 -2.82 1.90 -1.28
CA SER A 40 -2.70 3.03 -2.20
C SER A 40 -3.19 2.62 -3.60
N PRO A 41 -3.76 3.56 -4.37
CA PRO A 41 -4.19 3.27 -5.72
C PRO A 41 -3.03 2.63 -6.50
N PRO A 42 -3.31 1.58 -7.27
CA PRO A 42 -2.27 0.82 -7.92
C PRO A 42 -1.51 1.71 -8.92
N ASN A 43 -0.18 1.65 -8.84
CA ASN A 43 0.66 2.42 -9.74
C ASN A 43 0.42 1.95 -11.19
N PRO A 44 -0.03 2.84 -12.11
CA PRO A 44 -0.32 2.48 -13.49
C PRO A 44 0.93 2.03 -14.27
N ALA A 45 2.13 2.37 -13.80
CA ALA A 45 3.38 1.89 -14.38
C ALA A 45 3.61 0.40 -14.14
N VAL A 46 2.97 -0.20 -13.13
CA VAL A 46 3.13 -1.62 -12.81
C VAL A 46 2.16 -2.46 -13.66
N PRO A 47 2.64 -3.51 -14.34
CA PRO A 47 1.80 -4.40 -15.14
C PRO A 47 0.63 -4.98 -14.35
N ALA A 48 -0.51 -5.22 -15.01
CA ALA A 48 -1.72 -5.73 -14.38
C ALA A 48 -1.52 -7.08 -13.66
N ASP A 49 -0.72 -7.98 -14.24
CA ASP A 49 -0.36 -9.27 -13.62
C ASP A 49 0.36 -9.09 -12.29
N VAL A 50 1.27 -8.11 -12.23
CA VAL A 50 2.05 -7.83 -11.03
C VAL A 50 1.22 -7.11 -9.97
N ARG A 51 0.32 -6.21 -10.39
CA ARG A 51 -0.67 -5.61 -9.50
C ARG A 51 -1.56 -6.67 -8.84
N ALA A 52 -2.04 -7.64 -9.61
CA ALA A 52 -2.87 -8.72 -9.07
C ALA A 52 -2.11 -9.54 -8.02
N LYS A 53 -0.82 -9.85 -8.27
CA LYS A 53 0.05 -10.53 -7.30
C LYS A 53 0.24 -9.71 -6.02
N LEU A 54 0.45 -8.41 -6.13
CA LEU A 54 0.60 -7.51 -4.99
C LEU A 54 -0.69 -7.41 -4.15
N THR A 55 -1.86 -7.34 -4.80
CA THR A 55 -3.15 -7.39 -4.12
C THR A 55 -3.35 -8.72 -3.40
N ALA A 56 -3.02 -9.84 -4.04
CA ALA A 56 -3.12 -11.16 -3.40
C ALA A 56 -2.22 -11.28 -2.16
N ILE A 57 -0.98 -10.77 -2.21
CA ILE A 57 -0.05 -10.75 -1.07
C ILE A 57 -0.60 -9.89 0.08
N HIS A 58 -1.30 -8.80 -0.24
CA HIS A 58 -1.92 -7.93 0.74
C HIS A 58 -3.13 -8.58 1.42
N ASP A 59 -3.98 -9.25 0.66
CA ASP A 59 -5.17 -9.93 1.19
C ASP A 59 -4.83 -11.24 1.91
N GLU A 60 -3.63 -11.79 1.70
CA GLU A 60 -3.18 -13.04 2.30
C GLU A 60 -3.26 -12.98 3.83
N LYS A 61 -4.29 -13.66 4.38
CA LYS A 61 -4.54 -13.77 5.82
C LYS A 61 -3.48 -14.68 6.46
N GLY A 62 -3.01 -14.27 7.64
CA GLY A 62 -1.99 -15.02 8.39
C GLY A 62 -0.55 -14.71 7.98
N LEU A 63 -0.34 -13.87 6.96
CA LEU A 63 1.00 -13.40 6.62
C LEU A 63 1.40 -12.24 7.53
N SER A 64 2.49 -12.41 8.30
CA SER A 64 3.06 -11.31 9.07
C SER A 64 3.51 -10.17 8.17
N LEU A 65 3.49 -8.94 8.68
CA LEU A 65 3.88 -7.74 7.95
C LEU A 65 5.25 -7.87 7.27
N LYS A 66 6.22 -8.47 7.98
CA LYS A 66 7.54 -8.77 7.41
C LYS A 66 7.46 -9.71 6.20
N GLY A 67 6.73 -10.82 6.31
CA GLY A 67 6.55 -11.77 5.21
C GLY A 67 5.82 -11.15 4.01
N ARG A 68 4.86 -10.27 4.27
CA ARG A 68 4.14 -9.50 3.24
C ARG A 68 5.06 -8.54 2.50
N LEU A 69 5.92 -7.82 3.22
CA LEU A 69 6.94 -6.95 2.63
C LEU A 69 7.98 -7.76 1.84
N GLU A 70 8.42 -8.91 2.35
CA GLU A 70 9.38 -9.78 1.65
C GLU A 70 8.79 -10.34 0.35
N LYS A 71 7.56 -10.87 0.36
CA LYS A 71 6.88 -11.33 -0.86
C LYS A 71 6.65 -10.18 -1.85
N THR A 72 6.22 -9.02 -1.35
CA THR A 72 6.03 -7.81 -2.17
C THR A 72 7.35 -7.41 -2.83
N ARG A 73 8.45 -7.38 -2.07
CA ARG A 73 9.78 -7.07 -2.60
C ARG A 73 10.25 -8.11 -3.61
N ALA A 74 9.98 -9.40 -3.38
CA ALA A 74 10.33 -10.46 -4.32
C ALA A 74 9.58 -10.29 -5.65
N VAL A 75 8.27 -10.02 -5.60
CA VAL A 75 7.48 -9.74 -6.81
C VAL A 75 7.99 -8.50 -7.54
N LEU A 76 8.26 -7.41 -6.82
CA LEU A 76 8.81 -6.20 -7.42
C LEU A 76 10.21 -6.45 -8.01
N ALA A 77 11.07 -7.24 -7.37
CA ALA A 77 12.41 -7.56 -7.88
C ALA A 77 12.40 -8.34 -9.21
N THR A 78 11.29 -9.00 -9.56
CA THR A 78 11.15 -9.66 -10.87
C THR A 78 10.81 -8.69 -12.00
N LEU A 79 10.42 -7.44 -11.69
CA LEU A 79 10.10 -6.44 -12.69
C LEU A 79 11.36 -5.91 -13.38
N PRO A 80 11.29 -5.59 -14.68
CA PRO A 80 12.40 -4.97 -15.40
C PRO A 80 12.68 -3.55 -14.90
N ALA A 81 13.93 -3.10 -15.10
CA ALA A 81 14.40 -1.80 -14.63
C ALA A 81 13.57 -0.60 -15.14
N ASP A 82 13.04 -0.65 -16.37
CA ASP A 82 12.16 0.38 -16.94
C ASP A 82 10.89 0.60 -16.09
N VAL A 83 10.34 -0.48 -15.53
CA VAL A 83 9.16 -0.43 -14.65
C VAL A 83 9.53 0.13 -13.27
N HIS A 84 10.72 -0.23 -12.75
CA HIS A 84 11.22 0.33 -11.49
C HIS A 84 11.45 1.84 -11.59
N GLU A 85 12.00 2.28 -12.71
CA GLU A 85 12.24 3.69 -12.99
C GLU A 85 10.93 4.47 -13.06
N LYS A 86 9.94 3.99 -13.81
CA LYS A 86 8.60 4.60 -13.87
C LYS A 86 7.87 4.60 -12.53
N MET A 87 8.05 3.56 -11.72
CA MET A 87 7.46 3.49 -10.38
C MET A 87 8.06 4.56 -9.44
N ASN A 88 9.37 4.82 -9.55
CA ASN A 88 10.06 5.88 -8.80
C ASN A 88 9.76 7.28 -9.35
N ALA A 89 9.57 7.43 -10.66
CA ALA A 89 9.27 8.70 -11.30
C ALA A 89 7.88 9.27 -10.93
N VAL A 90 6.93 8.42 -10.54
CA VAL A 90 5.60 8.84 -10.05
C VAL A 90 5.65 9.58 -8.69
N LYS A 91 6.78 9.55 -7.98
CA LYS A 91 6.97 10.27 -6.71
C LYS A 91 7.54 11.70 -6.87
N ALA A 92 7.80 12.15 -8.09
CA ALA A 92 8.35 13.48 -8.38
C ALA A 92 7.25 14.53 -8.56
#